data_AF-A0A392NAT8-F1
#
_entry.id   AF-A0A392NAT8-F1
#
_cell.length_a   1.000
_cell.length_b   1.000
_cell.length_c   1.000
_cell.angle_alpha   90.00
_cell.angle_beta   90.00
_cell.angle_gamma   90.00
#
_symmetry.space_group_name_H-M   'P 1'
#
loop_
_entity.id
_entity.type
_entity.pdbx_description
1 polymer ?
#
loop_
_entity_poly.entity_id
_entity_poly.type
_entity_poly.pdbx_seq_one_letter_code
_entity_poly.pdbx_strand_id
1 'polypeptide(L)'
;ILNLCNCRENVTRKAHAVIDRFAERGLRSLGVAYQEVPEKSRDSPGAPWQFVGLLPLFDPPRHDSAETIRRALSLGVNVKMITGDQLAIGKETGRRLGMGTNMYPSSALLGEGSSNLDVPIDELIEKADGFAGVFPDTSPKCWRAIHVLDTDTFSGTVISYFWS
;
A
#
# COMPACT_ATOMS: atom_id res chain seq x y z
N ILE A 1 11.16 -11.51 -6.35
CA ILE A 1 12.05 -12.48 -5.66
C ILE A 1 11.58 -13.93 -5.82
N LEU A 2 10.34 -14.30 -5.47
CA LEU A 2 9.88 -15.69 -5.61
C LEU A 2 9.99 -16.24 -7.05
N ASN A 3 9.59 -15.43 -8.05
CA ASN A 3 9.76 -15.77 -9.46
C ASN A 3 11.24 -15.85 -9.88
N LEU A 4 12.09 -14.97 -9.34
CA LEU A 4 13.53 -14.94 -9.61
C LEU A 4 14.22 -16.23 -9.12
N CYS A 5 13.79 -16.75 -7.98
CA CYS A 5 14.33 -17.98 -7.39
C CYS A 5 13.71 -19.26 -7.96
N ASN A 6 12.78 -19.15 -8.93
CA ASN A 6 12.00 -20.25 -9.48
C ASN A 6 11.46 -21.21 -8.39
N CYS A 7 10.94 -20.63 -7.30
CA CYS A 7 10.49 -21.38 -6.13
C CYS A 7 9.40 -22.40 -6.51
N ARG A 8 9.45 -23.58 -5.90
CA ARG A 8 8.36 -24.57 -6.00
C ARG A 8 7.06 -23.98 -5.47
N GLU A 9 5.95 -24.43 -6.03
CA GLU A 9 4.62 -23.89 -5.72
C GLU A 9 4.27 -23.95 -4.22
N ASN A 10 4.69 -25.01 -3.52
CA ASN A 10 4.49 -25.13 -2.07
C ASN A 10 5.24 -24.06 -1.26
N VAL A 11 6.44 -23.66 -1.69
CA VAL A 11 7.23 -22.60 -1.06
C VAL A 11 6.59 -21.25 -1.36
N THR A 12 6.21 -20.99 -2.61
CA THR A 12 5.51 -19.78 -3.04
C THR A 12 4.22 -19.58 -2.24
N ARG A 13 3.40 -20.62 -2.09
CA ARG A 13 2.16 -20.57 -1.31
C ARG A 13 2.41 -20.26 0.18
N LYS A 14 3.41 -20.90 0.79
CA LYS A 14 3.83 -20.61 2.17
C LYS A 14 4.32 -19.17 2.33
N ALA A 15 5.10 -18.67 1.38
CA ALA A 15 5.59 -17.30 1.39
C ALA A 15 4.42 -16.30 1.33
N HIS A 16 3.45 -16.49 0.43
CA HIS A 16 2.25 -15.66 0.37
C HIS A 16 1.46 -15.66 1.68
N ALA A 17 1.23 -16.84 2.28
CA ALA A 17 0.55 -16.91 3.57
C ALA A 17 1.28 -16.16 4.70
N VAL A 18 2.61 -16.11 4.67
CA VAL A 18 3.41 -15.32 5.63
C VAL A 18 3.32 -13.82 5.33
N ILE A 19 3.36 -13.43 4.05
CA ILE A 19 3.18 -12.04 3.62
C ILE A 19 1.82 -11.52 4.11
N ASP A 20 0.75 -12.30 3.93
CA ASP A 20 -0.59 -11.91 4.36
C ASP A 20 -0.66 -11.72 5.89
N ARG A 21 -0.04 -12.62 6.67
CA ARG A 21 0.05 -12.49 8.13
C ARG A 21 0.85 -11.27 8.58
N PHE A 22 1.88 -10.87 7.82
CA PHE A 22 2.61 -9.63 8.08
C PHE A 22 1.73 -8.43 7.75
N ALA A 23 1.00 -8.48 6.64
CA ALA A 23 0.11 -7.42 6.21
C ALA A 23 -1.04 -7.17 7.21
N GLU A 24 -1.64 -8.22 7.76
CA GLU A 24 -2.65 -8.15 8.84
C GLU A 24 -2.15 -7.41 10.09
N ARG A 25 -0.84 -7.40 10.32
CA ARG A 25 -0.18 -6.72 11.45
C ARG A 25 0.35 -5.33 11.08
N GLY A 26 0.12 -4.87 9.86
CA GLY A 26 0.65 -3.61 9.34
C GLY A 26 2.17 -3.66 9.08
N LEU A 27 2.70 -4.83 8.76
CA LEU A 27 4.13 -5.03 8.49
C LEU A 27 4.36 -5.23 6.99
N ARG A 28 5.33 -4.50 6.43
CA ARG A 28 5.78 -4.70 5.06
C ARG A 28 6.64 -5.96 4.98
N SER A 29 6.58 -6.67 3.86
CA SER A 29 7.36 -7.90 3.67
C SER A 29 8.57 -7.65 2.77
N LEU A 30 9.78 -7.97 3.25
CA LEU A 30 11.01 -7.96 2.45
C LEU A 30 11.45 -9.39 2.14
N GLY A 31 11.47 -9.75 0.85
CA GLY A 31 11.98 -11.04 0.39
C GLY A 31 13.49 -11.01 0.20
N VAL A 32 14.18 -11.99 0.80
CA VAL A 32 15.64 -12.14 0.68
C VAL A 32 15.98 -13.38 -0.12
N ALA A 33 16.87 -13.21 -1.08
CA ALA A 33 17.46 -14.28 -1.85
C ALA A 33 18.96 -14.02 -2.01
N TYR A 34 19.72 -15.08 -2.21
CA TYR A 34 21.14 -14.98 -2.53
C TYR A 34 21.47 -15.86 -3.73
N GLN A 35 22.57 -15.58 -4.40
CA GLN A 35 23.16 -16.47 -5.39
C GLN A 35 24.65 -16.57 -5.11
N GLU A 36 25.24 -17.71 -5.45
CA GLU A 36 26.69 -17.85 -5.48
C GLU A 36 27.21 -17.44 -6.87
N VAL A 37 28.37 -16.75 -6.92
CA VAL A 37 29.03 -16.37 -8.18
C VAL A 37 30.41 -17.03 -8.21
N PRO A 38 30.54 -18.22 -8.82
CA PRO A 38 31.78 -19.02 -8.76
C PRO A 38 33.00 -18.29 -9.30
N GLU A 39 32.84 -17.51 -10.38
CA GLU A 39 33.95 -16.82 -11.05
C GLU A 39 34.40 -15.55 -10.30
N LYS A 40 33.72 -15.16 -9.21
CA LYS A 40 34.03 -13.99 -8.36
C LYS A 40 34.24 -12.68 -9.14
N SER A 41 33.66 -12.59 -10.34
CA SER A 41 33.65 -11.42 -11.20
C SER A 41 32.24 -10.80 -11.21
N ARG A 42 32.15 -9.48 -11.30
CA ARG A 42 30.88 -8.74 -11.22
C ARG A 42 29.92 -9.05 -12.37
N ASP A 43 30.47 -9.34 -13.55
CA ASP A 43 29.69 -9.53 -14.78
C ASP A 43 29.45 -11.01 -15.10
N SER A 44 29.91 -11.91 -14.25
CA SER A 44 29.76 -13.34 -14.45
C SER A 44 28.34 -13.83 -14.11
N PRO A 45 27.76 -14.75 -14.91
CA PRO A 45 26.51 -15.40 -14.55
C PRO A 45 26.68 -16.21 -13.25
N GLY A 46 25.85 -15.92 -12.25
CA GLY A 46 25.83 -16.70 -11.01
C GLY A 46 25.00 -17.98 -11.11
N ALA A 47 25.04 -18.75 -10.03
CA ALA A 47 24.16 -19.89 -9.81
C ALA A 47 22.69 -19.45 -9.69
N PRO A 48 21.71 -20.38 -9.77
CA PRO A 48 20.32 -20.04 -9.54
C PRO A 48 20.10 -19.35 -8.19
N TRP A 49 19.26 -18.32 -8.17
CA TRP A 49 18.88 -17.62 -6.95
C TRP A 49 18.21 -18.57 -5.96
N GLN A 50 18.67 -18.51 -4.71
CA GLN A 50 18.12 -19.27 -3.60
C GLN A 50 17.33 -18.34 -2.70
N PHE A 51 16.03 -18.63 -2.56
CA PHE A 51 15.17 -17.92 -1.63
C PHE A 51 15.51 -18.31 -0.19
N VAL A 52 15.88 -17.31 0.62
CA VAL A 52 16.26 -17.51 2.02
C VAL A 52 15.04 -17.38 2.92
N GLY A 53 14.22 -16.35 2.68
CA GLY A 53 13.05 -16.09 3.52
C GLY A 53 12.46 -14.69 3.37
N LEU A 54 11.57 -14.37 4.31
CA LEU A 54 10.88 -13.09 4.41
C LEU A 54 11.23 -12.43 5.74
N LEU A 55 11.51 -11.13 5.71
CA LEU A 55 11.65 -10.31 6.89
C LEU A 55 10.46 -9.34 7.00
N PRO A 56 9.80 -9.25 8.16
CA PRO A 56 8.82 -8.21 8.41
C PRO A 56 9.52 -6.88 8.71
N LEU A 57 9.12 -5.82 8.02
CA LEU A 57 9.54 -4.46 8.26
C LEU A 57 8.38 -3.68 8.86
N PHE A 58 8.65 -3.03 9.99
CA PHE A 58 7.69 -2.11 10.59
C PHE A 58 8.09 -0.68 10.22
N ASP A 59 7.14 0.05 9.65
CA ASP A 59 7.29 1.45 9.29
C ASP A 59 6.40 2.27 10.26
N PRO A 60 6.96 2.73 11.39
CA PRO A 60 6.16 3.47 12.36
C PRO A 60 5.70 4.80 11.74
N PRO A 61 4.43 5.19 11.93
CA PRO A 61 4.02 6.53 11.56
C PRO A 61 4.85 7.57 12.35
N ARG A 62 5.03 8.75 11.77
CA ARG A 62 5.73 9.84 12.47
C ARG A 62 4.99 10.19 13.75
N HIS A 63 5.75 10.56 14.77
CA HIS A 63 5.23 10.82 16.13
C HIS A 63 4.15 11.91 16.16
N ASP A 64 4.19 12.87 15.23
CA ASP A 64 3.28 13.99 15.07
C ASP A 64 2.06 13.68 14.18
N SER A 65 2.06 12.55 13.48
CA SER A 65 1.05 12.25 12.46
C SER A 65 -0.35 12.11 13.05
N ALA A 66 -0.48 11.33 14.13
CA ALA A 66 -1.77 11.12 14.77
C ALA A 66 -2.35 12.40 15.40
N GLU A 67 -1.51 13.32 15.87
CA GLU A 67 -1.97 14.64 16.35
C GLU A 67 -2.39 15.54 15.18
N THR A 68 -1.58 15.59 14.13
CA THR A 68 -1.87 16.37 12.92
C THR A 68 -3.20 15.94 12.28
N ILE A 69 -3.44 14.63 12.17
CA ILE A 69 -4.71 14.08 11.67
C ILE A 69 -5.87 14.50 12.55
N ARG A 70 -5.76 14.32 13.87
CA ARG A 70 -6.82 14.73 14.81
C ARG A 70 -7.13 16.22 14.72
N ARG A 71 -6.10 17.05 14.59
CA ARG A 71 -6.25 18.51 14.45
C ARG A 71 -6.93 18.86 13.14
N ALA A 72 -6.52 18.25 12.02
CA ALA A 72 -7.18 18.44 10.73
C ALA A 72 -8.67 18.07 10.82
N LEU A 73 -9.00 16.89 11.36
CA LEU A 73 -10.39 16.46 11.54
C LEU A 73 -11.19 17.42 12.43
N SER A 74 -10.60 17.96 13.50
CA SER A 74 -11.26 18.96 14.37
C SER A 74 -11.55 20.29 13.68
N LEU A 75 -10.81 20.62 12.62
CA LEU A 75 -11.02 21.81 11.79
C LEU A 75 -12.00 21.56 10.63
N GLY A 76 -12.64 20.38 10.59
CA GLY A 76 -13.52 19.98 9.50
C GLY A 76 -12.76 19.54 8.24
N VAL A 77 -11.46 19.29 8.35
CA VAL A 77 -10.62 18.85 7.23
C VAL A 77 -10.55 17.34 7.20
N ASN A 78 -11.03 16.72 6.11
CA ASN A 78 -10.97 15.27 5.94
C ASN A 78 -9.54 14.85 5.54
N VAL A 79 -9.04 13.74 6.08
CA VAL A 79 -7.70 13.21 5.78
C VAL A 79 -7.82 11.84 5.15
N LYS A 80 -7.27 11.68 3.94
CA LYS A 80 -7.29 10.42 3.19
C LYS A 80 -5.88 9.82 3.07
N MET A 81 -5.74 8.53 3.33
CA MET A 81 -4.47 7.79 3.17
C MET A 81 -4.22 7.49 1.70
N ILE A 82 -2.99 7.71 1.22
CA ILE A 82 -2.52 7.17 -0.05
C ILE A 82 -1.24 6.37 0.22
N THR A 83 -1.26 5.07 -0.07
CA THR A 83 -0.09 4.18 0.12
C THR A 83 0.13 3.24 -1.06
N GLY A 84 1.40 2.92 -1.32
CA GLY A 84 1.80 1.85 -2.24
C GLY A 84 1.74 0.45 -1.61
N ASP A 85 1.47 0.36 -0.30
CA ASP A 85 1.35 -0.92 0.39
C ASP A 85 0.05 -1.65 0.04
N GLN A 86 -0.02 -2.92 0.43
CA GLN A 86 -1.23 -3.71 0.34
C GLN A 86 -2.36 -3.13 1.21
N LEU A 87 -3.60 -3.35 0.80
CA LEU A 87 -4.79 -2.82 1.47
C LEU A 87 -4.86 -3.18 2.97
N ALA A 88 -4.45 -4.40 3.34
CA ALA A 88 -4.43 -4.83 4.73
C ALA A 88 -3.48 -3.97 5.59
N ILE A 89 -2.29 -3.63 5.06
CA ILE A 89 -1.33 -2.76 5.74
C ILE A 89 -1.90 -1.35 5.89
N GLY A 90 -2.45 -0.79 4.80
CA GLY A 90 -3.08 0.53 4.83
C GLY A 90 -4.19 0.63 5.88
N LYS A 91 -5.10 -0.36 5.93
CA LYS A 91 -6.19 -0.41 6.92
C LYS A 91 -5.67 -0.47 8.35
N GLU A 92 -4.66 -1.29 8.62
CA GLU A 92 -4.09 -1.38 9.96
C GLU A 92 -3.36 -0.08 10.36
N THR A 93 -2.63 0.55 9.44
CA THR A 93 -2.00 1.85 9.68
C THR A 93 -3.05 2.95 9.91
N GLY A 94 -4.11 3.02 9.10
CA GLY A 94 -5.22 3.95 9.26
C GLY A 94 -5.95 3.79 10.60
N ARG A 95 -6.18 2.54 11.01
CA ARG A 95 -6.75 2.21 12.33
C ARG A 95 -5.89 2.73 13.48
N ARG A 96 -4.55 2.57 13.39
CA ARG A 96 -3.62 3.08 14.42
C ARG A 96 -3.55 4.60 14.47
N LEU A 97 -3.69 5.25 13.31
CA LEU A 97 -3.66 6.70 13.16
C LEU A 97 -4.99 7.39 13.46
N GLY A 98 -6.08 6.64 13.62
CA GLY A 98 -7.42 7.19 13.87
C GLY A 98 -8.05 7.81 12.63
N MET A 99 -7.65 7.37 11.44
CA MET A 99 -8.14 7.89 10.14
C MET A 99 -9.36 7.11 9.60
N GLY A 100 -9.75 6.03 10.28
CA GLY A 100 -10.75 5.10 9.76
C GLY A 100 -10.13 3.95 8.97
N THR A 101 -10.99 3.06 8.49
CA THR A 101 -10.62 1.80 7.81
C THR A 101 -11.41 1.56 6.52
N ASN A 102 -12.22 2.54 6.09
CA ASN A 102 -12.96 2.49 4.84
C ASN A 102 -12.05 2.74 3.63
N MET A 103 -11.07 1.84 3.46
CA MET A 103 -10.04 1.93 2.42
C MET A 103 -10.31 0.96 1.28
N TYR A 104 -9.90 1.38 0.08
CA TYR A 104 -10.10 0.65 -1.17
C TYR A 104 -8.77 0.43 -1.90
N PRO A 105 -8.64 -0.63 -2.73
CA PRO A 105 -7.49 -0.76 -3.60
C PRO A 105 -7.54 0.30 -4.71
N SER A 106 -6.38 0.72 -5.20
CA SER A 106 -6.26 1.65 -6.34
C SER A 106 -6.99 1.16 -7.59
N SER A 107 -7.10 -0.16 -7.78
CA SER A 107 -7.87 -0.77 -8.87
C SER A 107 -9.37 -0.44 -8.84
N ALA A 108 -9.94 -0.13 -7.67
CA ALA A 108 -11.33 0.31 -7.56
C ALA A 108 -11.54 1.68 -8.22
N LEU A 109 -10.50 2.53 -8.26
CA LEU A 109 -10.53 3.82 -8.96
C LEU A 109 -10.35 3.69 -10.47
N LEU A 110 -9.82 2.55 -10.94
CA LEU A 110 -9.56 2.30 -12.36
C LEU A 110 -10.77 1.68 -13.08
N GLY A 111 -11.80 1.27 -12.35
CA GLY A 111 -12.93 0.52 -12.91
C GLY A 111 -12.55 -0.90 -13.37
N GLU A 112 -11.34 -1.36 -13.06
CA GLU A 112 -10.79 -2.67 -13.47
C GLU A 112 -11.00 -3.76 -12.40
N GLY A 113 -11.67 -3.44 -11.30
CA GLY A 113 -12.00 -4.36 -10.23
C GLY A 113 -13.45 -4.81 -10.27
N SER A 114 -13.69 -6.11 -10.13
CA SER A 114 -14.98 -6.77 -9.93
C SER A 114 -15.65 -6.42 -8.59
N SER A 115 -15.71 -5.14 -8.23
CA SER A 115 -16.57 -4.68 -7.15
C SER A 115 -17.89 -4.25 -7.77
N ASN A 116 -18.96 -4.99 -7.47
CA ASN A 116 -20.37 -4.62 -7.61
C ASN A 116 -20.71 -3.38 -6.76
N LEU A 117 -19.91 -2.33 -6.84
CA LEU A 117 -20.22 -1.03 -6.30
C LEU A 117 -20.97 -0.32 -7.42
N ASP A 118 -22.30 -0.38 -7.40
CA ASP A 118 -23.21 0.49 -8.17
C ASP A 118 -23.08 1.98 -7.74
N VAL A 119 -21.95 2.33 -7.12
CA VAL A 119 -21.65 3.62 -6.55
C VAL A 119 -20.73 4.35 -7.53
N PRO A 120 -21.09 5.56 -7.99
CA PRO A 120 -20.22 6.38 -8.82
C PRO A 120 -18.84 6.55 -8.19
N ILE A 121 -17.79 6.55 -9.02
CA ILE A 121 -16.39 6.68 -8.57
C ILE A 121 -16.21 7.93 -7.69
N ASP A 122 -16.88 9.04 -8.02
CA ASP A 122 -16.80 10.28 -7.25
C ASP A 122 -17.34 10.12 -5.82
N GLU A 123 -18.46 9.42 -5.65
CA GLU A 123 -19.03 9.13 -4.32
C GLU A 123 -18.16 8.15 -3.53
N LEU A 124 -17.52 7.19 -4.21
CA LEU A 124 -16.55 6.30 -3.59
C LEU A 124 -15.34 7.09 -3.05
N ILE A 125 -14.83 8.03 -3.84
CA ILE A 125 -13.69 8.87 -3.46
C ILE A 125 -14.03 9.77 -2.28
N GLU A 126 -15.22 10.36 -2.27
CA GLU A 126 -15.70 11.21 -1.18
C GLU A 126 -15.80 10.41 0.13
N LYS A 127 -16.37 9.20 0.09
CA LYS A 127 -16.60 8.35 1.28
C LYS A 127 -15.39 7.55 1.74
N ALA A 128 -14.37 7.37 0.91
CA ALA A 128 -13.19 6.56 1.25
C ALA A 128 -12.27 7.27 2.25
N ASP A 129 -11.74 6.53 3.22
CA ASP A 129 -10.71 6.99 4.16
C ASP A 129 -9.30 6.87 3.55
N GLY A 130 -9.16 6.18 2.42
CA GLY A 130 -7.88 6.07 1.72
C GLY A 130 -7.82 4.98 0.66
N PHE A 131 -6.69 4.98 -0.07
CA PHE A 131 -6.40 4.07 -1.17
C PHE A 131 -5.04 3.41 -1.00
N ALA A 132 -5.00 2.10 -1.28
CA ALA A 132 -3.81 1.27 -1.15
C ALA A 132 -3.39 0.68 -2.50
N GLY A 133 -2.12 0.29 -2.62
CA GLY A 133 -1.54 -0.20 -3.89
C GLY A 133 -1.43 0.90 -4.95
N VAL A 134 -1.23 2.15 -4.55
CA VAL A 134 -1.06 3.28 -5.47
C VAL A 134 0.41 3.34 -5.92
N PHE A 135 0.65 3.02 -7.19
CA PHE A 135 1.95 3.09 -7.86
C PHE A 135 2.05 4.35 -8.75
N PRO A 136 3.27 4.81 -9.11
CA PRO A 136 3.47 5.97 -10.00
C PRO A 136 2.62 5.93 -11.29
N ASP A 137 2.44 4.76 -11.90
CA ASP A 137 1.64 4.62 -13.13
C ASP A 137 0.13 4.74 -12.89
N THR A 138 -0.34 4.37 -11.70
CA THR A 138 -1.74 4.55 -11.26
C THR A 138 -2.00 5.93 -10.66
N SER A 139 -0.92 6.66 -10.40
CA SER A 139 -0.90 7.93 -9.69
C SER A 139 -1.74 8.98 -10.41
N PRO A 140 -1.61 9.25 -11.73
CA PRO A 140 -2.39 10.32 -12.41
C PRO A 140 -3.90 10.20 -12.28
N LYS A 141 -4.42 8.96 -12.29
CA LYS A 141 -5.86 8.71 -12.12
C LYS A 141 -6.29 8.82 -10.66
N CYS A 142 -5.45 8.38 -9.72
CA CYS A 142 -5.66 8.64 -8.29
C CYS A 142 -5.56 10.14 -7.97
N TRP A 143 -4.63 10.87 -8.59
CA TRP A 143 -4.51 12.33 -8.50
C TRP A 143 -5.73 13.03 -9.07
N ARG A 144 -6.33 12.50 -10.14
CA ARG A 144 -7.57 13.06 -10.70
C ARG A 144 -8.76 12.86 -9.75
N ALA A 145 -8.89 11.67 -9.17
CA ALA A 145 -9.83 11.41 -8.09
C ALA A 145 -9.64 12.38 -6.89
N ILE A 146 -8.38 12.64 -6.55
CA ILE A 146 -7.95 13.59 -5.55
C ILE A 146 -8.29 15.05 -5.91
N HIS A 147 -8.12 15.47 -7.18
CA HIS A 147 -8.38 16.83 -7.65
C HIS A 147 -9.88 17.16 -7.75
N VAL A 148 -10.74 16.17 -8.01
CA VAL A 148 -12.20 16.37 -8.03
C VAL A 148 -12.73 16.85 -6.67
N LEU A 149 -12.08 16.48 -5.56
CA LEU A 149 -12.44 16.95 -4.22
C LEU A 149 -11.96 18.37 -3.90
N ASP A 150 -11.13 18.98 -4.74
CA ASP A 150 -10.51 20.29 -4.51
C ASP A 150 -11.22 21.42 -5.31
N THR A 151 -11.93 21.08 -6.40
CA THR A 151 -12.52 22.08 -7.31
C THR A 151 -14.03 22.28 -7.20
N ASP A 152 -14.81 21.28 -6.75
CA ASP A 152 -16.28 21.35 -6.78
C ASP A 152 -16.96 21.46 -5.42
N THR A 153 -16.23 21.28 -4.31
CA THR A 153 -16.78 21.45 -2.96
C THR A 153 -15.71 22.03 -2.05
N PHE A 154 -16.06 23.09 -1.32
CA PHE A 154 -15.25 23.72 -0.26
C PHE A 154 -15.05 22.78 0.95
N SER A 155 -14.93 21.46 0.76
CA SER A 155 -14.66 20.48 1.80
C SER A 155 -13.16 20.27 1.88
N GLY A 156 -12.48 21.16 2.62
CA GLY A 156 -11.03 21.12 2.83
C GLY A 156 -10.56 19.70 3.11
N THR A 157 -9.90 19.07 2.15
CA THR A 157 -9.39 17.70 2.28
C THR A 157 -7.87 17.77 2.22
N VAL A 158 -7.19 17.32 3.27
CA VAL A 158 -5.72 17.27 3.30
C VAL A 158 -5.27 15.85 3.04
N ILE A 159 -4.41 15.69 2.04
CA ILE A 159 -3.86 14.38 1.69
C ILE A 159 -2.55 14.21 2.41
N SER A 160 -2.49 13.21 3.28
CA SER A 160 -1.25 12.86 3.98
C SER A 160 -0.57 11.72 3.24
N TYR A 161 0.58 12.03 2.63
CA TYR A 161 1.48 11.05 2.05
C TYR A 161 2.27 10.37 3.17
N PHE A 162 1.91 9.14 3.49
CA PHE A 162 2.71 8.27 4.35
C PHE A 162 3.64 7.45 3.45
N TRP A 163 4.61 8.14 2.84
CA TRP A 163 5.73 7.49 2.16
C TRP A 163 6.93 7.49 3.10
N SER A 164 7.51 6.32 3.33
CA SER A 164 8.83 6.12 3.93
C SER A 164 9.90 6.17 2.86
#